data_AF-A0A931VAU5-F1
#
_entry.id   AF-A0A931VAU5-F1
#
_cell.length_a   1.000
_cell.length_b   1.000
_cell.length_c   1.000
_cell.angle_alpha   90.00
_cell.angle_beta   90.00
_cell.angle_gamma   90.00
#
_symmetry.space_group_name_H-M   'P 1'
#
loop_
_entity.id
_entity.type
_entity.pdbx_description
1 polymer ?
#
loop_
_entity_poly.entity_id
_entity_poly.type
_entity_poly.pdbx_seq_one_letter_code
_entity_poly.pdbx_strand_id
1 'polypeptide(L)'
;MLLAAFRLYRAALFGFVGAVIVGSVAFIAGFFGPIIFRPEANLGPLLGIFFTGPIGTLAGTILGLLTAIVMKCIRQPSPAPYGSPAAGSPTGEA
;
A
#
# COMPACT_ATOMS: atom_id res chain seq x y z
N MET A 1 12.80 -15.48 10.61
CA MET A 1 12.34 -14.21 11.24
C MET A 1 12.61 -12.99 10.36
N LEU A 2 13.83 -12.78 9.84
CA LEU A 2 14.18 -11.61 9.00
C LEU A 2 13.28 -11.43 7.76
N LEU A 3 12.97 -12.50 7.02
CA LEU A 3 12.09 -12.45 5.85
C LEU A 3 10.64 -12.07 6.19
N ALA A 4 10.14 -12.50 7.35
CA ALA A 4 8.81 -12.12 7.82
C ALA A 4 8.77 -10.62 8.17
N ALA A 5 9.83 -10.10 8.78
CA ALA A 5 9.98 -8.68 9.07
C ALA A 5 10.02 -7.83 7.78
N PHE A 6 10.80 -8.20 6.77
CA PHE A 6 10.81 -7.52 5.47
C PHE A 6 9.44 -7.55 4.78
N ARG A 7 8.70 -8.65 4.90
CA ARG A 7 7.34 -8.80 4.33
C ARG A 7 6.32 -7.91 5.02
N LEU A 8 6.47 -7.70 6.33
CA LEU A 8 5.61 -6.83 7.12
C LEU A 8 5.94 -5.36 6.85
N TYR A 9 7.24 -5.00 6.83
CA TYR A 9 7.72 -3.66 6.54
C TYR A 9 7.22 -3.13 5.20
N ARG A 10 7.30 -3.95 4.14
CA ARG A 10 6.80 -3.55 2.81
C ARG A 10 5.28 -3.37 2.81
N ALA A 11 4.54 -4.27 3.45
CA ALA A 11 3.08 -4.15 3.53
C ALA A 11 2.65 -2.90 4.31
N ALA A 12 3.32 -2.61 5.42
CA ALA A 12 3.12 -1.39 6.19
C ALA A 12 3.43 -0.13 5.37
N LEU A 13 4.51 -0.14 4.58
CA LEU A 13 4.86 0.97 3.70
C LEU A 13 3.77 1.23 2.65
N PHE A 14 3.26 0.19 1.99
CA PHE A 14 2.16 0.34 1.02
C PHE A 14 0.87 0.85 1.69
N GLY A 15 0.54 0.33 2.87
CA GLY A 15 -0.58 0.84 3.67
C GLY A 15 -0.43 2.32 4.01
N PHE A 16 0.74 2.72 4.51
CA PHE A 16 1.04 4.11 4.87
C PHE A 16 1.00 5.05 3.66
N VAL A 17 1.59 4.66 2.53
CA VAL A 17 1.55 5.43 1.28
C VAL A 17 0.12 5.60 0.81
N GLY A 18 -0.68 4.52 0.81
CA GLY A 18 -2.10 4.59 0.47
C GLY A 18 -2.88 5.52 1.40
N ALA A 19 -2.63 5.43 2.71
CA ALA A 19 -3.24 6.28 3.73
C ALA A 19 -2.96 7.77 3.50
N VAL A 20 -1.69 8.13 3.25
CA VAL A 20 -1.29 9.51 3.01
C VAL A 20 -1.89 10.04 1.71
N ILE A 21 -1.82 9.30 0.61
CA ILE A 21 -2.31 9.78 -0.69
C ILE A 21 -3.83 9.94 -0.66
N VAL A 22 -4.56 8.87 -0.34
CA VAL A 22 -6.03 8.88 -0.38
C VAL A 22 -6.59 9.78 0.73
N GLY A 23 -5.99 9.74 1.92
CA GLY A 23 -6.37 10.61 3.04
C GLY A 23 -6.18 12.08 2.72
N SER A 24 -5.04 12.47 2.12
CA SER A 24 -4.80 13.87 1.76
C SER A 24 -5.76 14.35 0.67
N VAL A 25 -6.01 13.54 -0.36
CA VAL A 25 -6.96 13.90 -1.43
C VAL A 25 -8.38 14.04 -0.87
N ALA A 26 -8.83 13.09 -0.05
CA ALA A 26 -10.14 13.15 0.58
C ALA A 26 -10.29 14.34 1.53
N PHE A 27 -9.25 14.62 2.34
CA PHE A 27 -9.20 15.79 3.21
C PHE A 27 -9.32 17.08 2.41
N ILE A 28 -8.51 17.27 1.35
CA ILE A 28 -8.55 18.46 0.50
C ILE A 28 -9.94 18.62 -0.13
N ALA A 29 -10.51 17.53 -0.66
CA ALA A 29 -11.84 17.56 -1.25
C ALA A 29 -12.92 17.93 -0.23
N GLY A 30 -12.89 17.37 0.98
CA GLY A 30 -13.87 17.67 2.03
C GLY A 30 -13.64 19.02 2.73
N PHE A 31 -12.41 19.54 2.70
CA PHE A 31 -12.08 20.86 3.22
C PHE A 31 -12.52 21.96 2.25
N PHE A 32 -12.02 21.92 1.02
CA PHE A 32 -12.24 22.97 0.03
C PHE A 32 -13.54 22.81 -0.75
N GLY A 33 -14.06 21.59 -0.91
CA GLY A 33 -15.32 21.35 -1.62
C GLY A 33 -16.48 22.17 -1.05
N PRO A 34 -16.80 22.07 0.25
CA PRO A 34 -17.85 22.88 0.84
C PRO A 34 -17.57 24.38 0.79
N ILE A 35 -16.31 24.82 0.91
CA ILE A 35 -15.94 26.24 0.78
C ILE A 35 -16.28 26.77 -0.61
N ILE A 36 -16.06 25.98 -1.67
CA ILE A 36 -16.32 26.38 -3.05
C ILE A 36 -17.82 26.33 -3.38
N PHE A 37 -18.53 25.27 -2.98
CA PHE A 37 -19.95 25.07 -3.37
C PHE A 37 -20.96 25.69 -2.40
N ARG A 38 -20.59 25.87 -1.13
CA ARG A 38 -21.44 26.37 -0.04
C ARG A 38 -20.63 27.27 0.91
N PRO A 39 -20.09 28.40 0.42
CA PRO A 39 -19.20 29.28 1.19
C PRO A 39 -19.83 29.84 2.48
N GLU A 40 -21.15 29.97 2.52
CA GLU A 40 -21.90 30.44 3.70
C GLU A 40 -21.82 29.48 4.89
N ALA A 41 -21.47 28.21 4.65
CA ALA A 41 -21.31 27.20 5.68
C ALA A 41 -19.82 26.97 5.99
N ASN A 42 -19.43 27.27 7.21
CA ASN A 42 -18.12 26.96 7.84
C ASN A 42 -17.91 25.46 8.10
N LEU A 43 -18.59 24.59 7.34
CA LEU A 43 -18.52 23.13 7.44
C LEU A 43 -17.33 22.53 6.70
N GLY A 44 -16.69 23.25 5.77
CA GLY A 44 -15.53 22.75 5.02
C GLY A 44 -14.42 22.23 5.94
N PRO A 45 -13.84 23.08 6.80
CA PRO A 45 -12.79 22.65 7.72
C PRO A 45 -13.19 21.50 8.65
N LEU A 46 -14.42 21.53 9.20
CA LEU A 46 -14.91 20.46 10.08
C LEU A 46 -15.08 19.13 9.31
N LEU A 47 -15.66 19.17 8.10
CA LEU A 47 -15.86 17.98 7.27
C LEU A 47 -14.51 17.39 6.82
N GLY A 48 -13.54 18.25 6.50
CA GLY A 48 -12.16 17.90 6.22
C GLY A 48 -11.53 17.09 7.36
N ILE A 49 -11.44 17.71 8.54
CA ILE A 49 -10.68 17.17 9.68
C ILE A 49 -11.38 15.97 10.34
N PHE A 50 -12.70 16.01 10.53
CA PHE A 50 -13.39 14.99 11.31
C PHE A 50 -13.89 13.80 10.49
N PHE A 51 -14.14 13.97 9.19
CA PHE A 51 -14.78 12.93 8.39
C PHE A 51 -13.94 12.52 7.19
N THR A 52 -13.83 13.39 6.20
CA THR A 52 -13.26 13.02 4.89
C THR A 52 -11.78 12.67 4.97
N GLY A 53 -10.98 13.39 5.78
CA GLY A 53 -9.59 13.04 6.03
C GLY A 53 -9.42 11.69 6.72
N PRO A 54 -10.02 11.46 7.91
CA PRO A 54 -9.94 10.16 8.60
C PRO A 54 -10.48 8.99 7.79
N ILE A 55 -11.63 9.15 7.13
CA ILE A 55 -12.24 8.11 6.27
C ILE A 55 -11.33 7.81 5.08
N GLY A 56 -10.81 8.85 4.41
CA GLY A 56 -9.87 8.67 3.30
C GLY A 56 -8.57 8.00 3.72
N THR A 57 -8.05 8.32 4.89
CA THR A 57 -6.83 7.70 5.46
C THR A 57 -7.07 6.22 5.74
N LEU A 58 -8.22 5.86 6.31
CA LEU A 58 -8.60 4.47 6.57
C LEU A 58 -8.78 3.69 5.26
N ALA A 59 -9.53 4.24 4.31
CA ALA A 59 -9.73 3.65 2.99
C ALA A 59 -8.39 3.47 2.25
N GLY A 60 -7.52 4.47 2.30
CA GLY A 60 -6.18 4.43 1.73
C GLY A 60 -5.29 3.35 2.35
N THR A 61 -5.33 3.20 3.68
CA THR A 61 -4.61 2.14 4.39
C THR A 61 -5.06 0.77 3.92
N ILE A 62 -6.37 0.54 3.85
CA ILE A 62 -6.96 -0.72 3.39
C ILE A 62 -6.55 -0.99 1.94
N LEU A 63 -6.68 -0.01 1.04
CA LEU A 63 -6.30 -0.16 -0.36
C LEU A 63 -4.80 -0.46 -0.53
N GLY A 64 -3.94 0.21 0.23
CA GLY A 64 -2.50 -0.04 0.24
C GLY A 64 -2.14 -1.45 0.71
N LEU A 65 -2.78 -1.91 1.79
CA LEU A 65 -2.60 -3.28 2.28
C LEU A 65 -3.10 -4.33 1.29
N LEU A 66 -4.27 -4.12 0.69
CA LEU A 66 -4.81 -5.00 -0.36
C LEU A 66 -3.85 -5.07 -1.55
N THR A 67 -3.29 -3.94 -1.98
CA THR A 67 -2.31 -3.88 -3.06
C THR A 67 -1.05 -4.69 -2.71
N ALA A 68 -0.55 -4.57 -1.48
CA ALA A 68 0.60 -5.35 -1.02
C ALA A 68 0.34 -6.86 -0.96
N ILE A 69 -0.90 -7.28 -0.67
CA ILE A 69 -1.31 -8.69 -0.67
C ILE A 69 -1.44 -9.20 -2.11
N VAL A 70 -2.14 -8.48 -2.98
CA VAL A 70 -2.36 -8.87 -4.38
C VAL A 70 -1.03 -8.95 -5.15
N MET A 71 -0.14 -7.98 -4.98
CA MET A 71 1.17 -8.00 -5.64
C MET A 71 2.07 -9.17 -5.17
N LYS A 72 1.88 -9.68 -3.95
CA LYS A 72 2.60 -10.88 -3.47
C LYS A 72 2.19 -12.16 -4.21
N CYS A 73 0.97 -12.24 -4.75
CA CYS A 73 0.53 -13.38 -5.55
C CYS A 73 1.14 -13.37 -6.96
N ILE A 74 1.38 -12.19 -7.53
CA ILE A 74 1.87 -12.05 -8.92
C ILE A 74 3.39 -12.27 -9.02
N ARG A 75 4.14 -11.98 -7.95
CA ARG A 75 5.61 -11.90 -7.97
C ARG A 75 6.32 -13.06 -7.27
N GLN A 76 5.67 -14.20 -7.07
CA GLN A 76 6.41 -15.39 -6.63
C GLN A 76 7.26 -15.87 -7.82
N PRO A 77 8.60 -15.83 -7.74
CA PRO A 77 9.40 -16.52 -8.73
C PRO A 77 9.00 -17.98 -8.66
N SER A 78 8.70 -18.61 -9.81
CA SER A 78 8.55 -20.07 -9.85
C SER A 78 9.74 -20.67 -9.10
N PRO A 79 9.52 -21.56 -8.11
CA PRO A 79 10.62 -22.31 -7.54
C PRO A 79 11.36 -22.95 -8.70
N ALA A 80 12.68 -22.69 -8.79
CA ALA A 80 13.50 -23.30 -9.82
C ALA A 80 13.22 -24.82 -9.83
N PRO A 81 13.03 -25.45 -11.00
CA PRO A 81 12.74 -26.87 -11.06
C PRO A 81 13.75 -27.63 -10.20
N TYR A 82 13.25 -28.45 -9.28
CA TYR A 82 14.08 -29.34 -8.47
C TYR A 82 14.72 -30.35 -9.44
N GLY A 83 15.94 -30.04 -9.88
CA GLY A 83 16.57 -30.67 -11.04
C GLY A 83 17.38 -29.73 -11.93
N SER A 84 17.45 -28.42 -11.66
CA SER A 84 18.47 -27.58 -12.30
C SER A 84 19.84 -27.95 -11.71
N PRO A 85 20.77 -28.54 -12.49
CA PRO A 85 22.09 -28.85 -12.00
C PRO A 85 22.76 -27.53 -11.64
N ALA A 86 22.89 -27.27 -10.34
CA ALA A 86 23.81 -26.26 -9.86
C ALA A 86 25.17 -26.59 -10.48
N ALA A 87 25.66 -25.66 -11.30
CA ALA A 87 27.07 -25.44 -11.61
C ALA A 87 27.96 -26.70 -11.54
N GLY A 88 28.19 -27.32 -12.70
CA GLY A 88 29.34 -28.19 -12.98
C GLY A 88 29.88 -28.97 -11.78
N SER A 89 29.30 -30.15 -11.53
CA SER A 89 30.12 -31.25 -11.05
C SER A 89 31.35 -31.36 -11.97
N PRO A 90 32.59 -31.39 -11.46
CA PRO A 90 33.65 -32.06 -12.19
C PRO A 90 33.28 -33.56 -12.19
N THR A 91 32.46 -33.95 -13.17
CA THR A 91 32.35 -35.33 -13.60
C THR A 91 33.70 -35.71 -14.17
N GLY A 92 34.43 -36.51 -13.39
CA GLY A 92 35.32 -37.58 -13.82
C GLY A 92 36.43 -37.24 -14.80
N GLU A 93 37.67 -37.36 -14.33
CA GLU A 93 38.70 -38.11 -15.06
C GLU A 93 39.69 -38.68 -14.03
N ALA A 94 40.22 -39.86 -14.37
CA ALA A 94 40.86 -40.89 -13.55
C ALA A 94 42.06 -40.46 -12.70
#